data_AF-A0A081GI33-F1
#
_entry.id   AF-A0A081GI33-F1
#
_cell.length_a   1.000
_cell.length_b   1.000
_cell.length_c   1.000
_cell.angle_alpha   90.00
_cell.angle_beta   90.00
_cell.angle_gamma   90.00
#
_symmetry.space_group_name_H-M   'P 1'
#
loop_
_entity.id
_entity.type
_entity.pdbx_description
1 polymer ?
#
loop_
_entity_poly.entity_id
_entity_poly.type
_entity_poly.pdbx_seq_one_letter_code
_entity_poly.pdbx_strand_id
1 'polypeptide(L)'
;MDRHFIEMMIPHHDGAIAMAELALRRARRPEIQALARSIRDSQTRENAQMRAWYRQWFGGEVPAWGGSYGRGVYSGWGGWMGGGMMGPGRGMGMMGTGTDVEWLKQAPDFDRAFIEQMIPHHRMGVMMASMAQSGSRHPELRALQQAMVTVQSREIEQMAQWYRSWYGAP
;
A
#
# COMPACT_ATOMS: atom_id res chain seq x y z
N MET A 1 3.16 18.53 1.39
CA MET A 1 3.49 17.14 1.00
C MET A 1 3.32 16.20 2.18
N ASP A 2 4.09 16.38 3.26
CA ASP A 2 4.21 15.47 4.42
C ASP A 2 2.85 15.06 4.99
N ARG A 3 2.00 16.06 5.29
CA ARG A 3 0.63 15.84 5.78
C ARG A 3 -0.19 14.94 4.85
N HIS A 4 -0.22 15.27 3.57
CA HIS A 4 -1.02 14.54 2.57
C HIS A 4 -0.47 13.13 2.33
N PHE A 5 0.86 12.97 2.32
CA PHE A 5 1.49 11.65 2.20
C PHE A 5 1.06 10.74 3.35
N ILE A 6 1.11 11.23 4.60
CA ILE A 6 0.68 10.45 5.77
C ILE A 6 -0.82 10.12 5.69
N GLU A 7 -1.66 11.10 5.36
CA GLU A 7 -3.12 10.93 5.24
C GLU A 7 -3.52 9.91 4.16
N MET A 8 -2.70 9.75 3.12
CA MET A 8 -2.92 8.77 2.04
C MET A 8 -2.25 7.42 2.31
N MET A 9 -1.05 7.41 2.89
CA MET A 9 -0.24 6.19 3.02
C MET A 9 -0.72 5.30 4.16
N ILE A 10 -1.24 5.88 5.24
CA ILE A 10 -1.80 5.10 6.35
C ILE A 10 -2.94 4.16 5.89
N PRO A 11 -4.01 4.66 5.23
CA PRO A 11 -5.08 3.78 4.77
C PRO A 11 -4.64 2.85 3.63
N HIS A 12 -3.63 3.22 2.83
CA HIS A 12 -2.99 2.30 1.87
C HIS A 12 -2.33 1.12 2.61
N HIS A 13 -1.55 1.39 3.65
CA HIS A 13 -0.93 0.36 4.48
C HIS A 13 -1.96 -0.52 5.21
N ASP A 14 -3.04 0.07 5.73
CA ASP A 14 -4.10 -0.69 6.39
C ASP A 14 -4.69 -1.77 5.44
N GLY A 15 -4.79 -1.50 4.13
CA GLY A 15 -5.19 -2.47 3.11
C GLY A 15 -4.20 -3.64 2.95
N ALA A 16 -2.91 -3.34 2.81
CA ALA A 16 -1.88 -4.38 2.71
C ALA A 16 -1.74 -5.21 4.00
N ILE A 17 -1.89 -4.60 5.18
CA ILE A 17 -1.93 -5.30 6.46
C ILE A 17 -3.12 -6.28 6.50
N ALA A 18 -4.31 -5.85 6.09
CA ALA A 18 -5.48 -6.73 6.05
C ALA A 18 -5.30 -7.92 5.10
N MET A 19 -4.72 -7.70 3.91
CA MET A 19 -4.38 -8.79 2.98
C MET A 19 -3.34 -9.74 3.59
N ALA A 20 -2.32 -9.21 4.25
CA ALA A 20 -1.28 -10.01 4.90
C ALA A 20 -1.86 -10.87 6.04
N GLU A 21 -2.71 -10.32 6.89
CA GLU A 21 -3.39 -11.09 7.95
C GLU A 21 -4.29 -12.20 7.40
N LEU A 22 -4.92 -11.98 6.24
CA LEU A 22 -5.66 -13.03 5.56
C LEU A 22 -4.72 -14.10 5.01
N ALA A 23 -3.58 -13.71 4.45
CA ALA A 23 -2.57 -14.63 3.92
C ALA A 23 -1.97 -15.53 5.02
N LEU A 24 -1.75 -15.01 6.23
CA LEU A 24 -1.31 -15.83 7.36
C LEU A 24 -2.28 -16.97 7.73
N ARG A 25 -3.55 -16.86 7.32
CA ARG A 25 -4.59 -17.86 7.58
C ARG A 25 -4.87 -18.77 6.38
N ARG A 26 -4.71 -18.27 5.15
CA ARG A 26 -5.17 -18.95 3.93
C ARG A 26 -4.06 -19.35 2.97
N ALA A 27 -2.88 -18.75 3.08
CA ALA A 27 -1.81 -19.04 2.14
C ALA A 27 -1.30 -20.47 2.29
N ARG A 28 -1.08 -21.14 1.17
CA ARG A 28 -0.61 -22.53 1.15
C ARG A 28 0.90 -22.61 1.12
N ARG A 29 1.56 -21.63 0.49
CA ARG A 29 3.00 -21.57 0.33
C ARG A 29 3.67 -20.87 1.52
N PRO A 30 4.71 -21.48 2.13
CA PRO A 30 5.43 -20.87 3.24
C PRO A 30 6.10 -19.53 2.86
N GLU A 31 6.46 -19.35 1.59
CA GLU A 31 6.98 -18.12 1.03
C GLU A 31 5.99 -16.94 1.18
N ILE A 32 4.71 -17.16 0.84
CA ILE A 32 3.66 -16.15 0.99
C ILE A 32 3.39 -15.85 2.46
N GLN A 33 3.39 -16.87 3.33
CA GLN A 33 3.23 -16.65 4.77
C GLN A 33 4.39 -15.84 5.36
N ALA A 34 5.63 -16.08 4.91
CA ALA A 34 6.80 -15.32 5.35
C ALA A 34 6.73 -13.86 4.89
N LEU A 35 6.38 -13.63 3.61
CA LEU A 35 6.17 -12.28 3.09
C LEU A 35 5.04 -11.57 3.84
N ALA A 36 3.92 -12.25 4.10
CA ALA A 36 2.79 -11.68 4.83
C ALA A 36 3.19 -11.23 6.26
N ARG A 37 4.00 -12.02 6.98
CA ARG A 37 4.56 -11.59 8.28
C ARG A 37 5.40 -10.32 8.13
N SER A 38 6.29 -10.28 7.14
CA SER A 38 7.13 -9.11 6.86
C SER A 38 6.29 -7.86 6.62
N ILE A 39 5.33 -7.93 5.68
CA ILE A 39 4.44 -6.81 5.31
C ILE A 39 3.64 -6.32 6.51
N ARG A 40 2.98 -7.22 7.24
CA ARG A 40 2.19 -6.86 8.42
C ARG A 40 3.07 -6.15 9.44
N ASP A 41 4.22 -6.71 9.75
CA ASP A 41 5.08 -6.20 10.81
C ASP A 41 5.74 -4.86 10.44
N SER A 42 6.21 -4.71 9.19
CA SER A 42 6.79 -3.45 8.71
C SER A 42 5.73 -2.36 8.63
N GLN A 43 4.64 -2.58 7.90
CA GLN A 43 3.65 -1.53 7.64
C GLN A 43 2.88 -1.12 8.90
N THR A 44 2.71 -2.04 9.87
CA THR A 44 2.17 -1.67 11.19
C THR A 44 3.09 -0.71 11.93
N ARG A 45 4.42 -0.96 11.92
CA ARG A 45 5.40 -0.06 12.53
C ARG A 45 5.45 1.28 11.81
N GLU A 46 5.43 1.28 10.48
CA GLU A 46 5.45 2.49 9.66
C GLU A 46 4.19 3.34 9.90
N ASN A 47 3.00 2.72 10.01
CA ASN A 47 1.77 3.40 10.40
C ASN A 47 1.87 4.02 11.81
N ALA A 48 2.46 3.31 12.77
CA ALA A 48 2.67 3.85 14.12
C ALA A 48 3.60 5.08 14.10
N GLN A 49 4.69 5.02 13.33
CA GLN A 49 5.62 6.15 13.14
C GLN A 49 4.93 7.35 12.49
N MET A 50 4.23 7.14 11.37
CA MET A 50 3.53 8.19 10.65
C MET A 50 2.44 8.85 11.51
N ARG A 51 1.68 8.09 12.31
CA ARG A 51 0.69 8.64 13.25
C ARG A 51 1.35 9.49 14.34
N ALA A 52 2.48 9.03 14.89
CA ALA A 52 3.22 9.79 15.90
C ALA A 52 3.74 11.11 15.35
N TRP A 53 4.33 11.08 14.15
CA TRP A 53 4.79 12.26 13.43
C TRP A 53 3.66 13.22 13.07
N TYR A 54 2.52 12.71 12.61
CA TYR A 54 1.37 13.55 12.30
C TYR A 54 0.91 14.37 13.51
N ARG A 55 0.79 13.71 14.68
CA ARG A 55 0.47 14.39 15.93
C ARG A 55 1.48 15.47 16.27
N GLN A 56 2.77 15.14 16.15
CA GLN A 56 3.86 16.04 16.49
C GLN A 56 3.92 17.27 15.56
N TRP A 57 3.70 17.09 14.26
CA TRP A 57 3.92 18.15 13.25
C TRP A 57 2.67 18.99 12.96
N PHE A 58 1.47 18.42 13.06
CA PHE A 58 0.24 19.07 12.61
C PHE A 58 -0.80 19.28 13.71
N GLY A 59 -0.60 18.68 14.89
CA GLY A 59 -1.53 18.75 16.00
C GLY A 59 -2.79 17.90 15.77
N GLY A 60 -3.02 16.93 16.66
CA GLY A 60 -4.18 16.04 16.59
C GLY A 60 -3.91 14.72 15.84
N GLU A 61 -4.93 13.86 15.78
CA GLU A 61 -4.83 12.55 15.14
C GLU A 61 -5.01 12.65 13.61
N VAL A 62 -4.47 11.65 12.91
CA VAL A 62 -4.74 11.47 11.47
C VAL A 62 -6.25 11.27 11.28
N PRO A 63 -6.92 12.11 10.47
CA PRO A 63 -8.36 11.99 10.30
C PRO A 63 -8.75 10.63 9.72
N ALA A 64 -9.89 10.11 10.15
CA ALA A 64 -10.42 8.86 9.64
C ALA A 64 -10.68 8.97 8.13
N TRP A 65 -10.22 7.96 7.39
CA TRP A 65 -10.46 7.90 5.96
C TRP A 65 -11.96 7.67 5.69
N GLY A 66 -12.59 8.54 4.91
CA GLY A 66 -14.00 8.40 4.52
C GLY A 66 -14.68 9.71 4.15
N GLY A 67 -15.89 9.60 3.58
CA GLY A 67 -16.78 10.71 3.30
C GLY A 67 -16.20 11.82 2.41
N SER A 68 -16.54 13.06 2.72
CA SER A 68 -16.04 14.26 2.02
C SER A 68 -14.54 14.46 2.20
N TYR A 69 -13.99 14.05 3.34
CA TYR A 69 -12.56 14.21 3.66
C TYR A 69 -11.68 13.35 2.74
N GLY A 70 -11.96 12.03 2.65
CA GLY A 70 -11.22 11.14 1.75
C GLY A 70 -11.32 11.59 0.28
N ARG A 71 -12.50 12.06 -0.14
CA ARG A 71 -12.68 12.65 -1.49
C ARG A 71 -11.81 13.89 -1.68
N GLY A 72 -11.75 14.79 -0.71
CA GLY A 72 -10.95 16.01 -0.77
C GLY A 72 -9.45 15.74 -0.88
N VAL A 73 -8.92 14.85 -0.04
CA VAL A 73 -7.51 14.44 -0.09
C VAL A 73 -7.19 13.77 -1.44
N TYR A 74 -8.09 12.89 -1.91
CA TYR A 74 -7.93 12.22 -3.20
C TYR A 74 -7.93 13.20 -4.39
N SER A 75 -8.91 14.12 -4.46
CA SER A 75 -8.97 15.13 -5.52
C SER A 75 -7.74 16.04 -5.51
N GLY A 76 -7.28 16.43 -4.32
CA GLY A 76 -6.03 17.17 -4.17
C GLY A 76 -4.85 16.41 -4.77
N TRP A 77 -4.69 15.14 -4.45
CA TRP A 77 -3.56 14.35 -4.93
C TRP A 77 -3.66 13.97 -6.43
N GLY A 78 -4.87 13.69 -6.94
CA GLY A 78 -5.12 13.45 -8.36
C GLY A 78 -4.82 14.66 -9.25
N GLY A 79 -5.03 15.88 -8.73
CA GLY A 79 -4.60 17.11 -9.40
C GLY A 79 -3.07 17.22 -9.53
N TRP A 80 -2.32 16.73 -8.54
CA TRP A 80 -0.85 16.72 -8.56
C TRP A 80 -0.27 15.62 -9.47
N MET A 81 -0.98 14.50 -9.62
CA MET A 81 -0.65 13.40 -10.53
C MET A 81 -1.04 13.65 -12.00
N GLY A 82 -1.56 14.84 -12.32
CA GLY A 82 -1.87 15.22 -13.69
C GLY A 82 -3.11 14.55 -14.28
N GLY A 83 -4.14 14.23 -13.47
CA GLY A 83 -5.53 13.96 -13.88
C GLY A 83 -5.82 12.82 -14.89
N GLY A 84 -4.80 12.21 -15.51
CA GLY A 84 -4.93 11.42 -16.74
C GLY A 84 -4.73 9.90 -16.59
N MET A 85 -4.43 9.39 -15.40
CA MET A 85 -4.29 7.93 -15.16
C MET A 85 -5.62 7.23 -14.82
N MET A 86 -6.74 7.73 -15.33
CA MET A 86 -8.08 7.14 -15.10
C MET A 86 -8.47 6.18 -16.23
N GLY A 87 -8.04 4.93 -16.12
CA GLY A 87 -8.57 3.83 -16.95
C GLY A 87 -9.81 3.19 -16.30
N PRO A 88 -10.85 2.82 -17.06
CA PRO A 88 -12.03 2.15 -16.53
C PRO A 88 -11.72 0.65 -16.33
N GLY A 89 -10.93 0.32 -15.31
CA GLY A 89 -10.67 -1.05 -14.91
C GLY A 89 -11.77 -1.56 -13.97
N ARG A 90 -12.60 -2.50 -14.43
CA ARG A 90 -13.45 -3.30 -13.53
C ARG A 90 -12.53 -4.08 -12.58
N GLY A 91 -12.42 -3.64 -11.33
CA GLY A 91 -11.63 -4.32 -10.29
C GLY A 91 -10.64 -3.44 -9.54
N MET A 92 -10.39 -2.21 -9.98
CA MET A 92 -9.64 -1.24 -9.17
C MET A 92 -10.64 -0.49 -8.28
N GLY A 93 -10.96 -1.06 -7.12
CA GLY A 93 -11.61 -0.32 -6.04
C GLY A 93 -10.84 0.99 -5.80
N MET A 94 -11.57 2.08 -5.52
CA MET A 94 -11.06 3.45 -5.29
C MET A 94 -9.56 3.47 -4.93
N MET A 95 -8.74 3.96 -5.87
CA MET A 95 -7.30 4.12 -5.72
C MET A 95 -6.98 4.71 -4.34
N GLY A 96 -6.26 3.94 -3.51
CA GLY A 96 -5.81 4.33 -2.17
C GLY A 96 -6.32 3.47 -1.02
N THR A 97 -7.35 2.63 -1.22
CA THR A 97 -7.87 1.71 -0.18
C THR A 97 -8.43 0.38 -0.73
N GLY A 98 -8.62 0.26 -2.04
CA GLY A 98 -9.30 -0.87 -2.66
C GLY A 98 -8.44 -2.12 -2.79
N THR A 99 -8.06 -2.74 -1.67
CA THR A 99 -7.79 -4.19 -1.66
C THR A 99 -9.13 -4.90 -1.62
N ASP A 100 -9.44 -5.75 -2.58
CA ASP A 100 -10.67 -6.54 -2.54
C ASP A 100 -10.43 -7.78 -1.67
N VAL A 101 -10.34 -7.54 -0.35
CA VAL A 101 -10.15 -8.59 0.66
C VAL A 101 -11.33 -9.57 0.63
N GLU A 102 -12.54 -9.11 0.31
CA GLU A 102 -13.72 -9.97 0.21
C GLU A 102 -13.64 -10.94 -0.96
N TRP A 103 -13.15 -10.48 -2.12
CA TRP A 103 -12.84 -11.36 -3.23
C TRP A 103 -11.67 -12.30 -2.91
N LEU A 104 -10.61 -11.79 -2.25
CA LEU A 104 -9.44 -12.58 -1.90
C LEU A 104 -9.81 -13.74 -0.94
N LYS A 105 -10.78 -13.55 -0.04
CA LYS A 105 -11.31 -14.62 0.83
C LYS A 105 -11.92 -15.79 0.05
N GLN A 106 -12.42 -15.53 -1.15
CA GLN A 106 -13.15 -16.49 -2.00
C GLN A 106 -12.30 -17.06 -3.13
N ALA A 107 -11.07 -16.56 -3.30
CA ALA A 107 -10.18 -16.96 -4.38
C ALA A 107 -9.87 -18.49 -4.34
N PRO A 108 -10.14 -19.25 -5.42
CA PRO A 108 -9.84 -20.68 -5.47
C PRO A 108 -8.34 -20.98 -5.32
N ASP A 109 -7.49 -20.14 -5.93
CA ASP A 109 -6.05 -20.12 -5.69
C ASP A 109 -5.69 -18.82 -4.95
N PHE A 110 -5.64 -18.92 -3.63
CA PHE A 110 -5.38 -17.78 -2.76
C PHE A 110 -3.99 -17.17 -3.02
N ASP A 111 -2.95 -18.00 -3.18
CA ASP A 111 -1.57 -17.51 -3.31
C ASP A 111 -1.39 -16.74 -4.62
N ARG A 112 -2.02 -17.22 -5.70
CA ARG A 112 -2.08 -16.51 -6.98
C ARG A 112 -2.78 -15.17 -6.84
N ALA A 113 -4.01 -15.18 -6.31
CA ALA A 113 -4.83 -14.00 -6.13
C ALA A 113 -4.17 -12.94 -5.22
N PHE A 114 -3.47 -13.38 -4.18
CA PHE A 114 -2.72 -12.50 -3.29
C PHE A 114 -1.61 -11.77 -4.06
N ILE A 115 -0.82 -12.47 -4.87
CA ILE A 115 0.24 -11.85 -5.68
C ILE A 115 -0.36 -10.87 -6.71
N GLU A 116 -1.43 -11.27 -7.40
CA GLU A 116 -2.10 -10.45 -8.41
C GLU A 116 -2.63 -9.13 -7.85
N GLN A 117 -3.04 -9.09 -6.58
CA GLN A 117 -3.44 -7.85 -5.90
C GLN A 117 -2.27 -7.10 -5.24
N MET A 118 -1.35 -7.80 -4.58
CA MET A 118 -0.29 -7.16 -3.79
C MET A 118 0.76 -6.48 -4.68
N ILE A 119 1.08 -7.03 -5.86
CA ILE A 119 2.00 -6.37 -6.81
C ILE A 119 1.52 -4.96 -7.21
N PRO A 120 0.32 -4.77 -7.78
CA PRO A 120 -0.16 -3.44 -8.14
C PRO A 120 -0.34 -2.54 -6.91
N HIS A 121 -0.73 -3.09 -5.76
CA HIS A 121 -0.83 -2.35 -4.51
C HIS A 121 0.53 -1.76 -4.08
N HIS A 122 1.59 -2.57 -4.07
CA HIS A 122 2.96 -2.13 -3.78
C HIS A 122 3.50 -1.15 -4.83
N ARG A 123 3.20 -1.36 -6.12
CA ARG A 123 3.60 -0.40 -7.17
C ARG A 123 3.02 0.99 -6.92
N MET A 124 1.76 1.06 -6.46
CA MET A 124 1.16 2.32 -6.04
C MET A 124 1.93 2.90 -4.86
N GLY A 125 2.20 2.11 -3.81
CA GLY A 125 2.96 2.56 -2.63
C GLY A 125 4.34 3.13 -2.96
N VAL A 126 5.11 2.43 -3.81
CA VAL A 126 6.41 2.87 -4.34
C VAL A 126 6.27 4.20 -5.08
N MET A 127 5.26 4.36 -5.94
CA MET A 127 4.99 5.60 -6.65
C MET A 127 4.70 6.76 -5.70
N MET A 128 3.82 6.58 -4.69
CA MET A 128 3.50 7.64 -3.72
C MET A 128 4.74 8.07 -2.95
N ALA A 129 5.52 7.10 -2.46
CA ALA A 129 6.73 7.36 -1.69
C ALA A 129 7.75 8.12 -2.55
N SER A 130 7.99 7.66 -3.78
CA SER A 130 8.96 8.29 -4.70
C SER A 130 8.58 9.73 -5.04
N MET A 131 7.31 9.99 -5.33
CA MET A 131 6.84 11.34 -5.66
C MET A 131 6.84 12.29 -4.46
N ALA A 132 6.55 11.77 -3.26
CA ALA A 132 6.51 12.58 -2.05
C ALA A 132 7.91 12.97 -1.55
N GLN A 133 8.96 12.22 -1.88
CA GLN A 133 10.33 12.47 -1.41
C GLN A 133 10.83 13.89 -1.68
N SER A 134 10.66 14.38 -2.91
CA SER A 134 11.15 15.72 -3.30
C SER A 134 10.40 16.86 -2.62
N GLY A 135 9.12 16.64 -2.27
CA GLY A 135 8.28 17.62 -1.59
C GLY A 135 8.28 17.53 -0.07
N SER A 136 8.85 16.46 0.50
CA SER A 136 8.80 16.20 1.94
C SER A 136 9.81 17.04 2.70
N ARG A 137 9.38 17.72 3.77
CA ARG A 137 10.21 18.65 4.54
C ARG A 137 10.97 17.96 5.68
N HIS A 138 10.35 16.95 6.30
CA HIS A 138 10.94 16.25 7.43
C HIS A 138 11.92 15.15 6.97
N PRO A 139 13.21 15.18 7.40
CA PRO A 139 14.20 14.18 7.01
C PRO A 139 13.84 12.75 7.41
N GLU A 140 13.20 12.57 8.56
CA GLU A 140 12.70 11.28 9.03
C GLU A 140 11.63 10.69 8.10
N LEU A 141 10.76 11.53 7.52
CA LEU A 141 9.78 11.09 6.54
C LEU A 141 10.43 10.70 5.22
N ARG A 142 11.43 11.49 4.76
CA ARG A 142 12.19 11.15 3.55
C ARG A 142 12.95 9.83 3.70
N ALA A 143 13.53 9.58 4.87
CA ALA A 143 14.20 8.33 5.18
C ALA A 143 13.22 7.15 5.15
N LEU A 144 12.04 7.30 5.76
CA LEU A 144 10.98 6.29 5.68
C LEU A 144 10.57 6.04 4.22
N GLN A 145 10.29 7.09 3.44
CA GLN A 145 9.90 6.95 2.04
C GLN A 145 10.96 6.20 1.21
N GLN A 146 12.26 6.48 1.42
CA GLN A 146 13.35 5.76 0.76
C GLN A 146 13.40 4.28 1.17
N ALA A 147 13.19 3.98 2.45
CA ALA A 147 13.12 2.62 2.94
C ALA A 147 11.93 1.87 2.32
N MET A 148 10.76 2.49 2.27
CA MET A 148 9.56 1.92 1.66
C MET A 148 9.76 1.60 0.17
N VAL A 149 10.32 2.54 -0.61
CA VAL A 149 10.65 2.30 -2.03
C VAL A 149 11.57 1.09 -2.17
N THR A 150 12.60 1.01 -1.33
CA THR A 150 13.59 -0.08 -1.39
C THR A 150 12.96 -1.42 -1.04
N VAL A 151 12.20 -1.49 0.06
CA VAL A 151 11.59 -2.73 0.56
C VAL A 151 10.48 -3.21 -0.37
N GLN A 152 9.53 -2.35 -0.71
CA GLN A 152 8.39 -2.75 -1.54
C GLN A 152 8.81 -3.12 -2.96
N SER A 153 9.86 -2.49 -3.53
CA SER A 153 10.41 -2.90 -4.83
C SER A 153 10.97 -4.33 -4.79
N ARG A 154 11.69 -4.69 -3.71
CA ARG A 154 12.19 -6.07 -3.53
C ARG A 154 11.05 -7.07 -3.37
N GLU A 155 10.01 -6.71 -2.61
CA GLU A 155 8.82 -7.56 -2.44
C GLU A 155 8.06 -7.75 -3.77
N ILE A 156 7.96 -6.71 -4.62
CA ILE A 156 7.43 -6.83 -5.98
C ILE A 156 8.24 -7.83 -6.81
N GLU A 157 9.57 -7.71 -6.81
CA GLU A 157 10.45 -8.61 -7.56
C GLU A 157 10.30 -10.06 -7.10
N GLN A 158 10.27 -10.27 -5.79
CA GLN A 158 10.07 -11.58 -5.17
C GLN A 158 8.73 -12.20 -5.59
N MET A 159 7.63 -11.46 -5.44
CA MET A 159 6.30 -11.92 -5.86
C MET A 159 6.24 -12.21 -7.36
N ALA A 160 6.85 -11.37 -8.20
CA ALA A 160 6.89 -11.57 -9.64
C ALA A 160 7.69 -12.83 -10.04
N GLN A 161 8.80 -13.10 -9.35
CA GLN A 161 9.57 -14.33 -9.55
C GLN A 161 8.77 -15.57 -9.16
N TRP A 162 8.11 -15.53 -8.00
CA TRP A 162 7.22 -16.60 -7.55
C TRP A 162 6.07 -16.85 -8.51
N TYR A 163 5.40 -15.79 -8.96
CA TYR A 163 4.30 -15.92 -9.91
C TYR A 163 4.74 -16.64 -11.19
N ARG A 164 5.87 -16.21 -11.78
CA ARG A 164 6.44 -16.88 -12.97
C ARG A 164 6.80 -18.33 -12.71
N SER A 165 7.40 -18.62 -11.55
CA SER A 165 7.82 -19.97 -11.19
C SER A 165 6.65 -20.92 -10.92
N TRP A 166 5.55 -20.43 -10.35
CA TRP A 166 4.44 -21.27 -9.90
C TRP A 166 3.31 -21.37 -10.91
N TYR A 167 3.13 -20.35 -11.76
CA TYR A 167 1.99 -20.21 -12.66
C TYR A 167 2.39 -19.98 -14.12
N GLY A 168 3.69 -19.84 -14.42
CA GLY A 168 4.19 -19.45 -15.73
C GLY A 168 4.29 -17.93 -15.90
N ALA A 169 4.96 -17.50 -16.97
CA ALA A 169 4.93 -16.09 -17.35
C ALA A 169 3.51 -15.69 -17.78
N PRO A 170 3.01 -14.50 -17.39
CA PRO A 170 1.82 -13.94 -18.03
C PRO A 170 2.07 -13.68 -19.53
#